data_AF-A0A8T6VD42-F1
#
_entry.id   AF-A0A8T6VD42-F1
#
_cell.length_a   1.000
_cell.length_b   1.000
_cell.length_c   1.000
_cell.angle_alpha   90.00
_cell.angle_beta   90.00
_cell.angle_gamma   90.00
#
_symmetry.space_group_name_H-M   'P 1'
#
loop_
_entity.id
_entity.type
_entity.pdbx_description
1 polymer ?
#
loop_
_entity_poly.entity_id
_entity_poly.type
_entity_poly.pdbx_seq_one_letter_code
_entity_poly.pdbx_strand_id
1 'polypeptide(L)'
;MSEKKVIMAEFRKTIATSLGTAFGIVIGMIWTNVVLGAFATAGIPLTTAGGTWFQWFYLVIVAIIVTIICVIAIIFNGKWGGKE
;
A
#
# COMPACT_ATOMS: atom_id res chain seq x y z
N MET A 1 -6.78 38.36 6.95
CA MET A 1 -6.85 37.21 7.89
C MET A 1 -5.73 37.42 8.92
N SER A 2 -6.00 37.28 10.23
CA SER A 2 -4.97 37.50 11.26
C SER A 2 -3.79 36.54 11.07
N GLU A 3 -2.56 37.04 11.13
CA GLU A 3 -1.30 36.31 10.99
C GLU A 3 -1.25 35.02 11.85
N LYS A 4 -1.79 35.10 13.07
CA LYS A 4 -1.93 33.95 13.98
C LYS A 4 -2.80 32.81 13.40
N LYS A 5 -3.82 33.13 12.61
CA LYS A 5 -4.69 32.13 11.97
C LYS A 5 -3.98 31.41 10.82
N VAL A 6 -3.11 32.11 10.08
CA VAL A 6 -2.31 31.52 9.00
C VAL A 6 -1.28 30.55 9.58
N ILE A 7 -0.54 30.98 10.61
CA ILE A 7 0.45 30.13 11.30
C ILE A 7 -0.21 28.86 11.88
N MET A 8 -1.39 29.00 12.51
CA MET A 8 -2.11 27.85 13.04
C MET A 8 -2.59 26.89 11.94
N ALA A 9 -2.98 27.41 10.78
CA ALA A 9 -3.39 26.59 9.64
C ALA A 9 -2.21 25.82 9.04
N GLU A 10 -1.05 26.46 8.88
CA GLU A 10 0.18 25.79 8.41
C GLU A 10 0.65 24.71 9.39
N PHE A 11 0.64 25.00 10.68
CA PHE A 11 1.00 24.04 11.71
C PHE A 11 0.10 22.78 11.67
N ARG A 12 -1.21 22.98 11.55
CA ARG A 12 -2.18 21.88 11.39
C ARG A 12 -1.94 21.08 10.11
N LYS A 13 -1.62 21.75 8.99
CA LYS A 13 -1.33 21.09 7.71
C LYS A 13 -0.07 20.23 7.82
N THR A 14 0.97 20.74 8.46
CA THR A 14 2.22 19.99 8.70
C THR A 14 1.98 18.78 9.58
N ILE A 15 1.23 18.93 10.68
CA ILE A 15 0.85 17.81 11.56
C ILE A 15 0.01 16.77 10.81
N ALA A 16 -0.99 17.20 10.04
CA ALA A 16 -1.82 16.27 9.28
C ALA A 16 -0.99 15.49 8.25
N THR A 17 -0.05 16.16 7.58
CA THR A 17 0.83 15.53 6.59
C THR A 17 1.80 14.55 7.25
N SER A 18 2.41 14.93 8.38
CA SER A 18 3.34 14.06 9.11
C SER A 18 2.63 12.84 9.70
N LEU A 19 1.45 13.02 10.30
CA LEU A 19 0.61 11.93 10.80
C LEU A 19 0.17 11.01 9.65
N GLY A 20 -0.33 11.58 8.55
CA GLY A 20 -0.74 10.81 7.37
C GLY A 20 0.40 9.95 6.82
N THR A 21 1.61 10.51 6.77
CA THR A 21 2.80 9.79 6.31
C THR A 21 3.17 8.65 7.28
N ALA A 22 3.21 8.93 8.59
CA ALA A 22 3.54 7.93 9.60
C ALA A 22 2.55 6.77 9.59
N PHE A 23 1.24 7.05 9.54
CA PHE A 23 0.22 6.01 9.44
C PHE A 23 0.28 5.27 8.10
N GLY A 24 0.54 5.97 6.99
CA GLY A 24 0.72 5.34 5.68
C GLY A 24 1.83 4.30 5.68
N ILE A 25 2.95 4.59 6.36
CA ILE A 25 4.06 3.64 6.51
C ILE A 25 3.63 2.41 7.32
N VAL A 26 2.97 2.61 8.47
CA VAL A 26 2.50 1.50 9.32
C VAL A 26 1.51 0.60 8.56
N ILE A 27 0.57 1.19 7.83
CA ILE A 27 -0.39 0.45 7.00
C ILE A 27 0.35 -0.33 5.92
N GLY A 28 1.33 0.27 5.24
CA GLY A 28 2.17 -0.41 4.27
C GLY A 28 2.88 -1.63 4.86
N MET A 29 3.46 -1.50 6.06
CA MET A 29 4.10 -2.62 6.76
C MET A 29 3.13 -3.75 7.11
N ILE A 30 1.92 -3.41 7.60
CA ILE A 30 0.88 -4.41 7.89
C ILE A 30 0.46 -5.12 6.61
N TRP A 31 0.28 -4.38 5.52
CA TRP A 31 -0.13 -4.93 4.23
C TRP A 31 0.90 -5.91 3.66
N THR A 32 2.19 -5.63 3.83
CA THR A 32 3.25 -6.59 3.48
C THR A 32 3.00 -7.95 4.15
N ASN A 33 2.71 -7.99 5.45
CA ASN A 33 2.43 -9.24 6.15
C ASN A 33 1.16 -9.96 5.63
N VAL A 34 0.11 -9.22 5.29
CA VAL A 34 -1.11 -9.77 4.69
C VAL A 34 -0.81 -10.44 3.36
N VAL A 35 -0.04 -9.76 2.50
CA VAL A 35 0.37 -10.28 1.19
C VAL A 35 1.23 -11.52 1.35
N LEU A 36 2.27 -11.48 2.19
CA LEU A 36 3.13 -12.63 2.48
C LEU A 36 2.32 -13.83 3.00
N GLY A 37 1.36 -13.57 3.90
CA GLY A 37 0.43 -14.57 4.42
C GLY A 37 -0.43 -15.19 3.32
N ALA A 38 -0.99 -14.37 2.41
CA ALA A 38 -1.79 -14.86 1.29
C ALA A 38 -1.00 -15.74 0.31
N PHE A 39 0.26 -15.40 0.05
CA PHE A 39 1.14 -16.26 -0.73
C PHE A 39 1.41 -17.60 -0.03
N ALA A 40 1.64 -17.58 1.28
CA ALA A 40 1.85 -18.80 2.06
C ALA A 40 0.59 -19.69 2.07
N THR A 41 -0.61 -19.12 2.24
CA THR A 41 -1.87 -19.89 2.20
C THR A 41 -2.18 -20.45 0.81
N ALA A 42 -1.76 -19.75 -0.25
CA ALA A 42 -1.86 -20.23 -1.63
C ALA A 42 -0.78 -21.26 -2.00
N GLY A 43 0.12 -21.62 -1.07
CA GLY A 43 1.20 -22.57 -1.32
C GLY A 43 2.32 -22.04 -2.21
N ILE A 44 2.48 -20.71 -2.29
CA ILE A 44 3.43 -20.04 -3.18
C ILE A 44 4.70 -19.68 -2.40
N PRO A 45 5.84 -20.37 -2.64
CA PRO A 45 7.06 -20.12 -1.88
C PRO A 45 7.75 -18.83 -2.36
N LEU A 46 7.86 -17.86 -1.45
CA LEU A 46 8.44 -16.54 -1.74
C LEU A 46 9.97 -16.47 -1.68
N THR A 47 10.62 -17.47 -1.08
CA THR A 47 12.05 -17.41 -0.71
C THR A 47 12.87 -18.55 -1.30
N THR A 48 12.48 -19.13 -2.44
CA THR A 48 13.29 -20.18 -3.08
C THR A 48 14.58 -19.60 -3.68
N ALA A 49 15.63 -19.54 -2.85
CA ALA A 49 17.00 -19.35 -3.28
C ALA A 49 17.43 -20.61 -4.07
N GLY A 50 17.14 -20.62 -5.38
CA GLY A 50 17.44 -21.75 -6.26
C GLY A 50 16.27 -22.27 -7.10
N GLY A 51 15.32 -21.40 -7.48
CA GLY A 51 14.19 -21.79 -8.33
C GLY A 51 14.56 -21.97 -9.81
N THR A 52 13.92 -22.95 -10.46
CA THR A 52 13.97 -23.09 -11.93
C THR A 52 13.31 -21.88 -12.61
N TRP A 53 13.65 -21.61 -13.88
CA TRP A 53 13.02 -20.53 -14.69
C TRP A 53 11.47 -20.58 -14.65
N PHE A 54 10.90 -21.78 -14.50
CA PHE A 54 9.46 -21.99 -14.38
C PHE A 54 8.87 -21.44 -13.07
N GLN A 55 9.55 -21.60 -11.93
CA GLN A 55 9.10 -21.03 -10.65
C GLN A 55 9.19 -19.51 -10.63
N TRP A 56 10.24 -18.94 -11.24
CA TRP A 56 10.35 -17.49 -11.40
C TRP A 56 9.18 -16.94 -12.23
N PHE A 57 8.86 -17.58 -13.35
CA PHE A 57 7.75 -17.17 -14.21
C PHE A 57 6.40 -17.23 -13.50
N TYR A 58 6.17 -18.26 -12.68
CA TYR A 58 4.98 -18.36 -11.84
C TYR A 58 4.86 -17.18 -10.86
N LEU A 59 5.95 -16.81 -10.17
CA LEU A 59 5.95 -15.64 -9.26
C LEU A 59 5.66 -14.33 -9.99
N VAL A 60 6.19 -14.15 -11.21
CA VAL A 60 5.91 -12.98 -12.04
C VAL A 60 4.43 -12.90 -12.41
N ILE A 61 3.81 -14.00 -12.82
CA ILE A 61 2.37 -14.04 -13.14
C ILE A 61 1.55 -13.66 -11.90
N VAL A 62 1.86 -14.24 -10.75
CA VAL A 62 1.10 -13.96 -9.53
C VAL A 62 1.26 -12.49 -9.12
N ALA A 63 2.46 -11.91 -9.24
CA ALA A 63 2.70 -10.48 -8.98
C ALA A 63 1.87 -9.58 -9.91
N ILE A 64 1.75 -9.93 -11.19
CA ILE A 64 0.91 -9.20 -12.16
C ILE A 64 -0.57 -9.26 -11.75
N ILE A 65 -1.08 -10.45 -11.43
CA ILE A 65 -2.48 -10.65 -11.02
C ILE A 65 -2.80 -9.83 -9.76
N VAL A 66 -1.93 -9.91 -8.74
CA VAL A 66 -2.09 -9.13 -7.50
C VAL A 66 -2.09 -7.63 -7.79
N THR A 67 -1.21 -7.16 -8.69
CA THR A 67 -1.16 -5.75 -9.09
C THR A 67 -2.48 -5.30 -9.73
N ILE A 68 -3.03 -6.10 -10.65
CA ILE A 68 -4.31 -5.81 -11.30
C ILE A 68 -5.44 -5.74 -10.26
N ILE A 69 -5.51 -6.70 -9.33
CA ILE A 69 -6.51 -6.71 -8.26
C ILE A 69 -6.40 -5.44 -7.39
N CYS A 70 -5.18 -5.07 -6.98
CA CYS A 70 -4.94 -3.86 -6.20
C CYS A 70 -5.37 -2.59 -6.94
N VAL A 71 -5.02 -2.45 -8.21
CA VAL A 71 -5.42 -1.29 -9.04
C VAL A 71 -6.93 -1.21 -9.15
N ILE A 72 -7.60 -2.35 -9.43
CA ILE A 72 -9.06 -2.42 -9.48
C ILE A 72 -9.67 -2.00 -8.14
N ALA A 73 -9.16 -2.53 -7.03
CA ALA A 73 -9.62 -2.19 -5.69
C ALA A 73 -9.43 -0.70 -5.38
N ILE A 74 -8.30 -0.09 -5.79
CA ILE A 74 -8.05 1.35 -5.66
C ILE A 74 -9.03 2.16 -6.52
N ILE A 75 -9.34 1.73 -7.74
CA ILE A 75 -10.29 2.44 -8.60
C ILE A 75 -11.70 2.42 -7.98
N PHE A 76 -12.13 1.28 -7.44
CA PHE A 76 -13.45 1.16 -6.83
C PHE A 76 -13.55 1.87 -5.47
N ASN A 77 -12.52 1.77 -4.60
CA ASN A 77 -12.55 2.33 -3.24
C ASN A 77 -11.97 3.76 -3.16
N GLY A 78 -11.09 4.15 -4.07
CA GLY A 78 -10.42 5.45 -4.09
C GLY A 78 -11.37 6.63 -4.33
N LYS A 79 -12.58 6.37 -4.82
CA LYS A 79 -13.65 7.37 -4.96
C LYS A 79 -14.25 7.82 -3.63
N TRP A 80 -13.88 7.21 -2.49
CA TRP A 80 -14.38 7.62 -1.17
C TRP A 80 -13.55 8.71 -0.48
N GLY A 81 -12.31 8.96 -0.91
CA GLY A 81 -11.45 10.02 -0.36
C GLY A 81 -11.66 11.40 -1.00
N GLY A 82 -12.28 11.45 -2.17
CA GLY A 82 -12.65 12.67 -2.90
C GLY A 82 -14.15 12.89 -2.85
N LYS A 83 -14.70 13.18 -1.67
CA LYS A 83 -15.85 14.08 -1.63
C LYS A 83 -15.28 15.47 -1.91
N GLU A 84 -15.83 16.09 -2.95
CA GLU A 84 -15.62 17.50 -3.29
C GLU A 84 -15.55 18.41 -2.05
#